data_AF-A0A9D7K0V6-F1
#
_entry.id   AF-A0A9D7K0V6-F1
#
_cell.length_a   1.000
_cell.length_b   1.000
_cell.length_c   1.000
_cell.angle_alpha   90.00
_cell.angle_beta   90.00
_cell.angle_gamma   90.00
#
_symmetry.space_group_name_H-M   'P 1'
#
loop_
_entity.id
_entity.type
_entity.pdbx_description
1 polymer ?
#
loop_
_entity_poly.entity_id
_entity_poly.type
_entity_poly.pdbx_seq_one_letter_code
_entity_poly.pdbx_strand_id
1 'polypeptide(L)'
;MAPAIAVPLKVVGFDDMSCRAWVQSKDDSEQRELYLTWMRGVLTGHNYARPGQQVSAISSGTIEQHVNRYCHENPTGRFDDAAFRLSDKFSGRNSAITK
;
A
#
# COMPACT_ATOMS: atom_id res chain seq x y z
N MET A 1 2.53 30.19 -9.55
CA MET A 1 1.90 28.92 -9.12
C MET A 1 2.35 28.67 -7.68
N ALA A 2 1.45 28.78 -6.69
CA ALA A 2 1.81 28.50 -5.30
C ALA A 2 2.03 26.99 -5.11
N PRO A 3 3.02 26.54 -4.32
CA PRO A 3 3.23 25.13 -4.07
C PRO A 3 2.03 24.58 -3.27
N ALA A 4 1.42 23.50 -3.76
CA ALA A 4 0.40 22.78 -3.01
C ALA A 4 1.07 22.11 -1.80
N ILE A 5 0.71 22.53 -0.58
CA ILE A 5 1.11 21.83 0.63
C ILE A 5 0.28 20.55 0.68
N ALA A 6 0.93 19.40 0.46
CA ALA A 6 0.27 18.11 0.63
C ALA A 6 -0.05 17.93 2.11
N VAL A 7 -1.33 17.93 2.46
CA VAL A 7 -1.78 17.60 3.82
C VAL A 7 -1.42 16.14 4.08
N PRO A 8 -0.66 15.82 5.16
CA PRO A 8 -0.32 14.45 5.47
C PRO A 8 -1.57 13.57 5.59
N LEU A 9 -1.57 12.43 4.91
CA LEU A 9 -2.66 11.48 5.00
C LEU A 9 -2.69 10.88 6.42
N LYS A 10 -3.83 11.01 7.11
CA LYS A 10 -4.05 10.32 8.38
C LYS A 10 -4.33 8.85 8.11
N VAL A 11 -3.36 7.99 8.40
CA VAL A 11 -3.48 6.54 8.19
C VAL A 11 -4.08 5.91 9.44
N VAL A 12 -5.16 5.14 9.26
CA VAL A 12 -5.75 4.32 10.32
C VAL A 12 -5.23 2.89 10.12
N GLY A 13 -4.30 2.47 10.96
CA GLY A 13 -3.60 1.19 10.83
C GLY A 13 -2.98 0.74 12.15
N PHE A 14 -1.88 0.00 12.07
CA PHE A 14 -1.18 -0.54 13.23
C PHE A 14 -0.31 0.51 13.92
N ASP A 15 0.02 0.30 15.19
CA ASP A 15 0.91 1.18 15.96
C ASP A 15 2.32 1.26 15.32
N ASP A 16 2.84 0.12 14.85
CA ASP A 16 4.05 0.06 14.04
C ASP A 16 3.74 -0.40 12.61
N MET A 17 3.89 0.53 11.68
CA MET A 17 3.74 0.31 10.24
C MET A 17 5.08 0.35 9.50
N SER A 18 6.20 0.27 10.21
CA SER A 18 7.53 0.33 9.61
C SER A 18 7.81 -0.88 8.73
N CYS A 19 8.68 -0.68 7.74
CA CYS A 19 9.20 -1.78 6.95
C CYS A 19 10.00 -2.79 7.78
N ARG A 20 10.53 -2.37 8.93
CA ARG A 20 11.14 -3.28 9.91
C ARG A 20 10.10 -4.23 10.50
N ALA A 21 8.97 -3.71 10.98
CA ALA A 21 7.87 -4.55 11.50
C ALA A 21 7.35 -5.52 10.44
N TRP A 22 7.20 -5.04 9.19
CA TRP A 22 6.88 -5.91 8.06
C TRP A 22 7.90 -7.03 7.86
N VAL A 23 9.22 -6.76 7.90
CA VAL A 23 10.22 -7.82 7.72
C VAL A 23 10.20 -8.81 8.89
N GLN A 24 10.04 -8.32 10.12
CA GLN A 24 10.03 -9.15 11.33
C GLN A 24 8.81 -10.08 11.42
N SER A 25 7.66 -9.70 10.86
CA SER A 25 6.47 -10.56 10.84
C SER A 25 6.57 -11.77 9.89
N LYS A 26 7.72 -12.04 9.26
CA LYS A 26 7.90 -13.19 8.36
C LYS A 26 7.65 -14.52 9.08
N ASP A 27 8.07 -14.61 10.33
CA ASP A 27 7.97 -15.85 11.12
C ASP A 27 6.71 -15.87 12.00
N ASP A 28 5.86 -14.83 11.91
CA ASP A 28 4.56 -14.71 12.57
C ASP A 28 3.45 -14.64 11.51
N SER A 29 2.89 -15.80 11.17
CA SER A 29 1.89 -15.92 10.10
C SER A 29 0.61 -15.17 10.41
N GLU A 30 0.21 -15.08 11.68
CA GLU A 30 -1.00 -14.37 12.09
C GLU A 30 -0.81 -12.87 11.92
N GLN A 31 0.30 -12.31 12.42
CA GLN A 31 0.63 -10.90 12.22
C GLN A 31 0.77 -10.55 10.74
N ARG A 32 1.39 -11.43 9.95
CA ARG A 32 1.50 -11.26 8.49
C ARG A 32 0.12 -11.18 7.84
N GLU A 33 -0.80 -12.07 8.22
CA GLU A 33 -2.16 -12.12 7.66
C GLU A 33 -2.95 -10.85 8.01
N LEU A 34 -2.80 -10.32 9.24
CA LEU A 34 -3.42 -9.05 9.63
C LEU A 34 -2.93 -7.88 8.76
N TYR A 35 -1.62 -7.79 8.51
CA TYR A 35 -1.07 -6.76 7.61
C TYR A 35 -1.61 -6.88 6.19
N LEU A 36 -1.68 -8.10 5.64
CA LEU A 36 -2.24 -8.36 4.31
C LEU A 36 -3.74 -8.01 4.24
N THR A 37 -4.49 -8.34 5.28
CA THR A 37 -5.93 -8.02 5.38
C THR A 37 -6.16 -6.52 5.44
N TRP A 38 -5.37 -5.80 6.23
CA TRP A 38 -5.43 -4.34 6.28
C TRP A 38 -5.13 -3.70 4.91
N MET A 39 -4.10 -4.17 4.20
CA MET A 39 -3.77 -3.66 2.86
C MET A 39 -4.89 -3.91 1.84
N ARG A 40 -5.57 -5.07 1.91
CA ARG A 40 -6.78 -5.30 1.11
C ARG A 40 -7.89 -4.31 1.47
N GLY A 41 -8.07 -4.00 2.74
CA GLY A 41 -8.98 -2.94 3.19
C GLY A 41 -8.64 -1.58 2.56
N VAL A 42 -7.36 -1.21 2.51
CA VAL A 42 -6.88 0.01 1.83
C VAL A 42 -7.25 0.01 0.34
N LEU A 43 -7.04 -1.11 -0.37
CA LEU A 43 -7.41 -1.24 -1.79
C LEU A 43 -8.93 -1.12 -1.99
N THR A 44 -9.73 -1.72 -1.11
CA THR A 44 -11.19 -1.56 -1.11
C THR A 44 -11.60 -0.10 -0.91
N GLY A 45 -10.99 0.59 0.05
CA GLY A 45 -11.22 2.03 0.28
C GLY A 45 -10.87 2.88 -0.95
N HIS A 46 -9.76 2.57 -1.63
CA HIS A 46 -9.40 3.21 -2.90
C HIS A 46 -10.47 2.97 -3.97
N ASN A 47 -10.94 1.72 -4.15
CA ASN A 47 -11.99 1.40 -5.12
C ASN A 47 -13.29 2.16 -4.83
N TYR A 48 -13.68 2.25 -3.55
CA TYR A 48 -14.85 3.02 -3.11
C TYR A 48 -14.71 4.51 -3.44
N ALA A 49 -13.55 5.11 -3.15
CA ALA A 49 -13.30 6.53 -3.42
C ALA A 49 -13.05 6.85 -4.91
N ARG A 50 -12.70 5.85 -5.73
CA ARG A 50 -12.33 5.99 -7.14
C ARG A 50 -12.94 4.89 -8.03
N PRO A 51 -14.27 4.90 -8.28
CA PRO A 51 -14.92 3.86 -9.07
C PRO A 51 -14.39 3.70 -10.50
N GLY A 52 -13.85 4.76 -11.10
CA GLY A 52 -13.24 4.74 -12.45
C GLY A 52 -11.78 4.27 -12.50
N GLN A 53 -11.15 4.02 -11.34
CA GLN A 53 -9.75 3.59 -11.23
C GLN A 53 -9.65 2.40 -10.26
N GLN A 54 -10.53 1.42 -10.42
CA GLN A 54 -10.57 0.28 -9.53
C GLN A 54 -9.36 -0.62 -9.74
N VAL A 55 -8.84 -1.14 -8.64
CA VAL A 55 -7.89 -2.23 -8.60
C VAL A 55 -8.67 -3.55 -8.71
N SER A 56 -8.35 -4.37 -9.72
CA SER A 56 -8.95 -5.69 -9.93
C SER A 56 -8.43 -6.73 -8.91
N ALA A 57 -8.89 -7.98 -8.99
CA ALA A 57 -8.50 -9.03 -8.04
C ALA A 57 -6.96 -9.24 -7.99
N ILE A 58 -6.32 -8.77 -6.93
CA ILE A 58 -4.91 -9.00 -6.60
C ILE A 58 -4.83 -10.08 -5.51
N SER A 59 -3.98 -11.09 -5.70
CA SER A 59 -3.74 -12.13 -4.70
C SER A 59 -2.96 -11.60 -3.48
N SER A 60 -3.09 -12.26 -2.31
CA SER A 60 -2.21 -11.95 -1.15
C SER A 60 -0.75 -11.99 -1.54
N GLY A 61 -0.33 -13.01 -2.30
CA GLY A 61 1.07 -13.18 -2.70
C GLY A 61 1.60 -12.02 -3.54
N THR A 62 0.78 -11.42 -4.41
CA THR A 62 1.18 -10.23 -5.18
C THR A 62 1.33 -9.00 -4.28
N ILE A 63 0.43 -8.81 -3.30
CA ILE A 63 0.55 -7.74 -2.30
C ILE A 63 1.85 -7.94 -1.51
N GLU A 64 2.06 -9.13 -0.97
CA GLU A 64 3.22 -9.49 -0.17
C GLU A 64 4.53 -9.28 -0.94
N GLN A 65 4.63 -9.77 -2.17
CA GLN A 65 5.82 -9.59 -3.00
C GLN A 65 6.10 -8.10 -3.28
N HIS A 66 5.05 -7.31 -3.51
CA HIS A 66 5.20 -5.88 -3.73
C HIS A 66 5.77 -5.18 -2.50
N VAL A 67 5.22 -5.47 -1.32
CA VAL A 67 5.64 -4.88 -0.05
C VAL A 67 7.03 -5.36 0.35
N ASN A 68 7.36 -6.63 0.14
CA ASN A 68 8.70 -7.18 0.34
C ASN A 68 9.75 -6.39 -0.46
N ARG A 69 9.50 -6.18 -1.76
CA ARG A 69 10.40 -5.35 -2.59
C ARG A 69 10.49 -3.93 -2.08
N TYR A 70 9.35 -3.29 -1.80
CA TYR A 70 9.34 -1.90 -1.32
C TYR A 70 10.15 -1.75 -0.04
N CYS A 71 9.94 -2.63 0.94
CA CYS A 71 10.63 -2.57 2.23
C CYS A 71 12.10 -2.99 2.15
N HIS A 72 12.49 -3.80 1.17
CA HIS A 72 13.90 -4.06 0.88
C HIS A 72 14.60 -2.80 0.35
N GLU A 73 13.95 -2.07 -0.56
CA GLU A 73 14.48 -0.81 -1.13
C GLU A 73 14.41 0.37 -0.13
N ASN A 74 13.47 0.32 0.83
CA ASN A 74 13.18 1.39 1.78
C ASN A 74 13.18 0.85 3.23
N PRO A 75 14.34 0.45 3.79
CA PRO A 75 14.41 -0.24 5.09
C PRO A 75 13.95 0.62 6.28
N THR A 76 14.08 1.95 6.18
CA THR A 76 13.58 2.92 7.17
C THR A 76 12.21 3.48 6.81
N GLY A 77 11.59 2.97 5.73
CA GLY A 77 10.27 3.38 5.27
C GLY A 77 9.15 2.68 6.03
N ARG A 78 7.94 2.81 5.50
CA ARG A 78 6.72 2.24 6.08
C ARG A 78 5.94 1.44 5.04
N PHE A 79 5.30 0.34 5.44
CA PHE A 79 4.63 -0.55 4.50
C PHE A 79 3.24 -0.07 4.07
N ASP A 80 2.64 0.90 4.78
CA ASP A 80 1.45 1.62 4.32
C ASP A 80 1.74 2.41 3.02
N ASP A 81 2.91 3.03 2.91
CA ASP A 81 3.35 3.67 1.66
C ASP A 81 3.41 2.67 0.51
N ALA A 82 3.85 1.43 0.77
CA ALA A 82 3.84 0.36 -0.21
C ALA A 82 2.41 0.03 -0.67
N ALA A 83 1.45 0.00 0.26
CA ALA A 83 0.04 -0.23 -0.05
C ALA A 83 -0.58 0.90 -0.88
N PHE A 84 -0.23 2.17 -0.61
CA PHE A 84 -0.68 3.29 -1.42
C PHE A 84 -0.04 3.28 -2.83
N ARG A 85 1.25 2.96 -2.93
CA ARG A 85 1.90 2.80 -4.24
C ARG A 85 1.36 1.62 -5.03
N LEU A 86 0.92 0.57 -4.33
CA LEU A 86 0.23 -0.56 -4.94
C LEU A 86 -1.09 -0.09 -5.58
N SER A 87 -1.91 0.70 -4.87
CA SER A 87 -3.15 1.24 -5.45
C SER A 87 -2.86 2.12 -6.66
N ASP A 88 -1.86 3.01 -6.61
CA ASP A 88 -1.47 3.85 -7.76
C ASP A 88 -1.02 3.03 -8.97
N LYS A 89 -0.23 1.97 -8.74
CA LYS A 89 0.29 1.09 -9.78
C LYS A 89 -0.81 0.28 -10.47
N PHE A 90 -1.71 -0.30 -9.69
CA PHE A 90 -2.73 -1.23 -10.22
C PHE A 90 -4.04 -0.55 -10.62
N SER A 91 -4.25 0.70 -10.24
CA SER A 91 -5.42 1.50 -10.65
C SER A 91 -5.24 2.24 -11.98
N GLY A 92 -4.04 2.18 -12.58
CA GLY A 92 -3.69 2.95 -13.77
C GLY A 92 -3.55 4.46 -13.51
N ARG A 93 -3.55 4.91 -12.24
CA ARG A 93 -3.31 6.32 -11.89
C ARG A 93 -1.92 6.80 -12.34
N ASN A 94 -0.96 5.88 -12.39
CA ASN A 94 0.41 6.14 -12.88
C ASN A 94 0.58 5.93 -14.40
N SER A 95 -0.48 5.60 -15.14
CA SER A 95 -0.41 5.49 -16.59
C SER A 95 -0.13 6.86 -17.22
N ALA A 96 0.71 6.90 -18.24
CA ALA A 96 0.91 8.11 -19.03
C ALA A 96 -0.45 8.58 -19.57
N ILE A 97 -0.77 9.87 -19.40
CA ILE A 97 -1.98 10.47 -19.96
C ILE A 97 -1.78 10.53 -21.48
N THR A 98 -2.29 9.54 -22.22
CA THR A 98 -2.47 9.67 -23.66
C THR A 98 -3.67 10.57 -23.93
N LYS A 99 -3.42 11.70 -24.60
CA LYS A 99 -4.42 12.67 -25.07
C LYS A 99 -5.15 12.14 -26.30
#